data_AF-A0A9E5EN45-F1
#
_entry.id   AF-A0A9E5EN45-F1
#
_cell.length_a   1.000
_cell.length_b   1.000
_cell.length_c   1.000
_cell.angle_alpha   90.00
_cell.angle_beta   90.00
_cell.angle_gamma   90.00
#
_symmetry.space_group_name_H-M   'P 1'
#
loop_
_entity.id
_entity.type
_entity.pdbx_description
1 polymer ?
#
loop_
_entity_poly.entity_id
_entity_poly.type
_entity_poly.pdbx_seq_one_letter_code
_entity_poly.pdbx_strand_id
1 'polypeptide(L)'
;MRIKRKRLFLLKFCVLFSLLSLAACQSSPPPDLDQKAEAPPPPAPGVIGAEIGQTLDEPDRARAIAAQQDAITTGLRKSWRGAHGVYGFIVPTAETNGCRDYTHKIFINGRPQEAKGQACLEKDAWRVIR
;
A
#
# COMPACT_ATOMS: atom_id res chain seq x y z
N MET A 1 -43.18 -52.62 -1.76
CA MET A 1 -43.75 -53.68 -0.89
C MET A 1 -42.68 -54.76 -0.66
N ARG A 2 -42.41 -55.10 0.62
CA ARG A 2 -41.56 -56.20 1.18
C ARG A 2 -40.03 -56.09 0.93
N ILE A 3 -39.15 -55.75 1.88
CA ILE A 3 -38.83 -56.20 3.27
C ILE A 3 -38.35 -57.67 3.36
N LYS A 4 -37.17 -57.84 4.02
CA LYS A 4 -36.61 -58.99 4.79
C LYS A 4 -35.44 -59.71 4.09
N ARG A 5 -34.31 -60.10 4.71
CA ARG A 5 -33.86 -60.36 6.10
C ARG A 5 -32.31 -60.21 6.15
N LYS A 6 -31.74 -59.53 7.17
CA LYS A 6 -31.06 -60.09 8.36
C LYS A 6 -30.06 -61.23 8.10
N ARG A 7 -28.79 -61.03 8.50
CA ARG A 7 -28.12 -61.87 9.50
C ARG A 7 -26.88 -61.17 10.08
N LEU A 8 -27.08 -60.72 11.32
CA LEU A 8 -26.06 -60.38 12.30
C LEU A 8 -25.26 -61.66 12.59
N PHE A 9 -23.94 -61.64 12.37
CA PHE A 9 -23.02 -62.55 13.04
C PHE A 9 -21.84 -61.72 13.53
N LEU A 10 -21.92 -61.35 14.81
CA LEU A 10 -20.75 -61.07 15.60
C LEU A 10 -19.85 -62.30 15.54
N LEU A 11 -18.59 -62.13 15.16
CA LEU A 11 -17.50 -62.77 15.88
C LEU A 11 -16.24 -61.95 15.66
N LYS A 12 -15.84 -61.25 16.72
CA LYS A 12 -14.46 -60.79 16.95
C LYS A 12 -13.53 -61.99 16.79
N PHE A 13 -12.46 -61.88 16.00
CA PHE A 13 -11.12 -62.37 16.34
C PHE A 13 -10.11 -62.08 15.20
N CYS A 14 -8.84 -61.89 15.58
CA CYS A 14 -7.65 -61.66 14.74
C CYS A 14 -7.58 -60.26 14.10
N VAL A 15 -7.04 -59.24 14.79
CA VAL A 15 -5.61 -59.01 15.06
C VAL A 15 -4.78 -59.01 13.76
N LEU A 16 -4.10 -57.89 13.52
CA LEU A 16 -3.12 -57.59 12.47
C LEU A 16 -3.69 -57.30 11.07
N PHE A 17 -4.07 -56.03 10.82
CA PHE A 17 -3.82 -55.43 9.52
C PHE A 17 -3.49 -53.94 9.68
N SER A 18 -2.19 -53.67 9.76
CA SER A 18 -1.59 -52.35 9.71
C SER A 18 -1.83 -51.74 8.34
N LEU A 19 -2.76 -50.78 8.22
CA LEU A 19 -2.86 -49.91 7.06
C LEU A 19 -3.08 -48.47 7.51
N LEU A 20 -2.00 -47.70 7.31
CA LEU A 20 -1.90 -46.25 7.20
C LEU A 20 -3.24 -45.54 6.98
N SER A 21 -3.65 -44.77 7.99
CA SER A 21 -4.55 -43.63 7.78
C SER A 21 -3.79 -42.39 8.22
N LEU A 22 -2.96 -41.84 7.33
CA LEU A 22 -2.54 -40.45 7.48
C LEU A 22 -3.79 -39.60 7.29
N ALA A 23 -4.29 -39.04 8.39
CA ALA A 23 -5.22 -37.93 8.34
C ALA A 23 -4.52 -36.78 7.60
N ALA A 24 -4.88 -36.57 6.34
CA ALA A 24 -4.48 -35.39 5.60
C ALA A 24 -5.28 -34.21 6.14
N CYS A 25 -4.70 -33.47 7.09
CA CYS A 25 -5.12 -32.10 7.36
C CYS A 25 -4.91 -31.31 6.06
N GLN A 26 -5.99 -30.97 5.35
CA GLN A 26 -5.95 -30.00 4.27
C GLN A 26 -5.78 -28.61 4.90
N SER A 27 -4.54 -28.27 5.26
CA SER A 27 -4.14 -26.90 5.54
C SER A 27 -4.03 -26.18 4.21
N SER A 28 -5.09 -25.45 3.83
CA SER A 28 -5.00 -24.44 2.79
C SER A 28 -3.96 -23.42 3.23
N PRO A 29 -2.88 -23.16 2.46
CA PRO A 29 -1.99 -22.06 2.79
C PRO A 29 -2.80 -20.74 2.70
N PRO A 30 -2.59 -19.78 3.63
CA PRO A 30 -3.09 -18.43 3.44
C PRO A 30 -2.51 -17.87 2.12
N PRO A 31 -3.22 -16.97 1.42
CA PRO A 31 -2.68 -16.35 0.22
C PRO A 31 -1.34 -15.71 0.55
N ASP A 32 -0.31 -16.12 -0.20
CA ASP A 32 1.05 -15.59 -0.07
C ASP A 32 1.01 -14.06 -0.08
N LEU A 33 1.53 -13.46 0.99
CA LEU A 33 1.85 -12.03 1.08
C LEU A 33 3.09 -11.69 0.22
N ASP A 34 3.25 -12.35 -0.92
CA ASP A 34 4.30 -12.10 -1.92
C ASP A 34 3.72 -11.42 -3.17
N GLN A 35 2.62 -10.69 -3.02
CA GLN A 35 2.45 -9.50 -3.84
C GLN A 35 3.35 -8.40 -3.27
N LYS A 36 4.64 -8.49 -3.59
CA LYS A 36 5.47 -7.29 -3.66
C LYS A 36 4.82 -6.41 -4.72
N ALA A 37 3.90 -5.54 -4.29
CA ALA A 37 3.50 -4.39 -5.06
C ALA A 37 4.81 -3.74 -5.50
N GLU A 38 5.08 -3.76 -6.80
CA GLU A 38 6.14 -2.95 -7.39
C GLU A 38 5.90 -1.55 -6.84
N ALA A 39 6.81 -1.07 -5.98
CA ALA A 39 6.69 0.27 -5.45
C ALA A 39 6.58 1.20 -6.67
N PRO A 40 5.62 2.14 -6.69
CA PRO A 40 5.55 3.09 -7.78
C PRO A 40 6.94 3.70 -7.99
N PRO A 41 7.36 3.91 -9.25
CA PRO A 41 8.70 4.39 -9.54
C PRO A 41 9.00 5.59 -8.65
N PRO A 42 10.20 5.65 -8.02
CA PRO A 42 10.53 6.72 -7.10
C PRO A 42 10.27 8.04 -7.83
N PRO A 43 9.48 8.93 -7.23
CA PRO A 43 9.05 10.11 -7.95
C PRO A 43 10.29 10.97 -8.23
N ALA A 44 10.33 11.55 -9.43
CA ALA A 44 11.49 12.27 -9.95
C ALA A 44 11.97 13.34 -8.95
N PRO A 45 13.28 13.66 -8.89
CA PRO A 45 13.80 14.71 -8.01
C PRO A 45 13.18 16.07 -8.36
N GLY A 46 12.09 16.38 -7.66
CA GLY A 46 11.24 17.57 -7.79
C GLY A 46 10.07 17.60 -6.79
N VAL A 47 9.90 16.54 -5.97
CA VAL A 47 8.66 16.23 -5.24
C VAL A 47 8.52 17.00 -3.91
N ILE A 48 9.54 17.72 -3.48
CA ILE A 48 9.49 18.57 -2.27
C ILE A 48 10.19 19.93 -2.55
N GLY A 49 10.66 20.16 -3.78
CA GLY A 49 11.77 21.08 -4.05
C GLY A 49 13.09 20.48 -3.54
N ALA A 50 14.10 20.36 -4.42
CA ALA A 50 15.34 19.64 -4.13
C ALA A 50 16.08 20.16 -2.88
N GLU A 51 16.06 21.47 -2.65
CA GLU A 51 16.69 22.12 -1.50
C GLU A 51 15.94 21.82 -0.20
N ILE A 52 14.61 22.00 -0.19
CA ILE A 52 13.80 21.75 1.00
C ILE A 52 13.86 20.27 1.37
N GLY A 53 13.80 19.37 0.38
CA GLY A 53 13.98 17.95 0.60
C GLY A 53 15.27 17.65 1.35
N GLN A 54 16.41 18.20 0.93
CA GLN A 54 17.71 17.95 1.59
C GLN A 54 17.76 18.37 3.06
N THR A 55 16.90 19.29 3.49
CA THR A 55 16.82 19.71 4.91
C THR A 55 15.99 18.78 5.79
N LEU A 56 15.16 17.92 5.19
CA LEU A 56 14.38 16.92 5.93
C LEU A 56 15.24 15.70 6.23
N ASP A 57 14.92 14.99 7.31
CA ASP A 57 15.42 13.63 7.49
C ASP A 57 14.70 12.65 6.53
N GLU A 58 15.15 11.40 6.48
CA GLU A 58 14.53 10.37 5.63
C GLU A 58 13.04 10.13 5.94
N PRO A 59 12.62 9.89 7.21
CA PRO A 59 11.22 9.58 7.50
C PRO A 59 10.27 10.76 7.25
N ASP A 60 10.67 11.99 7.55
CA ASP A 60 9.84 13.16 7.29
C ASP A 60 9.74 13.43 5.78
N ARG A 61 10.83 13.22 5.03
CA ARG A 61 10.81 13.28 3.56
C ARG A 61 9.86 12.24 2.97
N ALA A 62 9.89 11.00 3.44
CA ALA A 62 9.00 9.94 2.96
C ALA A 62 7.53 10.30 3.19
N ARG A 63 7.18 10.82 4.38
CA ARG A 63 5.81 11.29 4.69
C ARG A 63 5.37 12.44 3.81
N ALA A 64 6.26 13.40 3.57
CA ALA A 64 6.01 14.55 2.73
C ALA A 64 5.78 14.12 1.26
N ILE A 65 6.58 13.18 0.74
CA ILE A 65 6.41 12.58 -0.60
C ILE A 65 5.06 11.87 -0.69
N ALA A 66 4.71 11.03 0.29
CA ALA A 66 3.46 10.28 0.29
C ALA A 66 2.24 11.22 0.28
N ALA A 67 2.25 12.25 1.13
CA ALA A 67 1.17 13.23 1.16
C ALA A 67 1.04 14.04 -0.13
N GLN A 68 2.17 14.34 -0.79
CA GLN A 68 2.15 14.94 -2.11
C GLN A 68 1.50 14.02 -3.15
N GLN A 69 1.91 12.76 -3.21
CA GLN A 69 1.36 11.82 -4.18
C GLN A 69 -0.15 11.64 -3.96
N ASP A 70 -0.59 11.55 -2.71
CA ASP A 70 -2.00 11.50 -2.34
C ASP A 70 -2.75 12.77 -2.78
N ALA A 71 -2.15 13.95 -2.60
CA ALA A 71 -2.79 15.21 -2.97
C ALA A 71 -2.98 15.31 -4.48
N ILE A 72 -1.95 14.95 -5.24
CA ILE A 72 -2.01 14.96 -6.70
C ILE A 72 -3.01 13.93 -7.20
N THR A 73 -2.97 12.71 -6.66
CA THR A 73 -3.85 11.61 -7.07
C THR A 73 -5.32 11.92 -6.79
N THR A 74 -5.61 12.44 -5.59
CA THR A 74 -7.00 12.74 -5.19
C THR A 74 -7.48 14.10 -5.68
N GLY A 75 -6.57 15.00 -6.08
CA GLY A 75 -6.88 16.39 -6.35
C GLY A 75 -7.34 17.19 -5.12
N LEU A 76 -7.13 16.65 -3.91
CA LEU A 76 -7.54 17.28 -2.66
C LEU A 76 -6.32 17.73 -1.86
N ARG A 77 -6.51 18.76 -1.03
CA ARG A 77 -5.49 19.17 -0.07
C ARG A 77 -5.14 17.99 0.84
N LYS A 78 -3.85 17.73 1.02
CA LYS A 78 -3.33 16.77 2.01
C LYS A 78 -2.41 17.46 2.98
N SER A 79 -2.53 17.11 4.25
CA SER A 79 -1.62 17.58 5.30
C SER A 79 -0.80 16.40 5.78
N TRP A 80 0.41 16.66 6.27
CA TRP A 80 1.28 15.66 6.85
C TRP A 80 2.05 16.24 8.03
N ARG A 81 2.57 15.34 8.86
CA ARG A 81 3.32 15.69 10.05
C ARG A 81 4.48 14.71 10.20
N GLY A 82 5.67 15.26 10.37
CA GLY A 82 6.88 14.53 10.71
C GLY A 82 6.94 14.19 12.20
N ALA A 83 7.95 13.40 12.56
CA ALA A 83 8.19 13.00 13.95
C ALA A 83 8.86 14.12 14.77
N HIS A 84 9.64 14.98 14.13
CA HIS A 84 10.51 15.97 14.80
C HIS A 84 9.98 17.41 14.70
N GLY A 85 8.65 17.57 14.67
CA GLY A 85 8.01 18.89 14.67
C GLY A 85 7.99 19.59 13.31
N VAL A 86 8.50 18.95 12.25
CA VAL A 86 8.28 19.38 10.86
C VAL A 86 6.87 18.98 10.44
N TYR A 87 6.20 19.84 9.70
CA TYR A 87 4.88 19.53 9.15
C TYR A 87 4.61 20.34 7.90
N GLY A 88 3.58 19.95 7.16
CA GLY A 88 3.23 20.68 5.96
C GLY A 88 1.91 20.26 5.38
N PHE A 89 1.62 20.83 4.23
CA PHE A 89 0.46 20.48 3.43
C PHE A 89 0.72 20.77 1.96
N ILE A 90 -0.03 20.07 1.12
CA ILE A 90 0.00 20.17 -0.33
C ILE A 90 -1.38 20.62 -0.78
N VAL A 91 -1.42 21.64 -1.64
CA VAL A 91 -2.64 22.13 -2.30
C VAL A 91 -2.48 21.92 -3.79
N PRO A 92 -3.17 20.93 -4.38
CA PRO A 92 -3.22 20.77 -5.82
C PRO A 92 -4.22 21.75 -6.44
N THR A 93 -4.01 22.12 -7.70
CA THR A 93 -5.01 22.78 -8.52
C THR A 93 -6.00 21.78 -9.11
N ALA A 94 -7.06 22.30 -9.71
CA ALA A 94 -7.87 21.52 -10.62
C ALA A 94 -6.99 21.00 -11.77
N GLU A 95 -7.40 19.86 -12.32
CA GLU A 95 -6.77 19.29 -13.50
C GLU A 95 -7.10 20.09 -14.75
N THR A 96 -6.12 20.23 -15.64
CA THR A 96 -6.27 20.83 -16.96
C THR A 96 -5.38 20.07 -17.93
N ASN A 97 -5.97 19.52 -18.99
CA ASN A 97 -5.26 18.74 -20.03
C ASN A 97 -4.43 17.58 -19.46
N GLY A 98 -4.96 16.86 -18.46
CA GLY A 98 -4.27 15.75 -17.83
C GLY A 98 -3.11 16.16 -16.91
N CYS A 99 -2.93 17.45 -16.63
CA CYS A 99 -1.92 17.96 -15.71
C CYS A 99 -2.54 18.80 -14.60
N ARG A 100 -1.86 18.89 -13.45
CA ARG A 100 -2.20 19.80 -12.36
C ARG A 100 -0.95 20.34 -11.71
N ASP A 101 -1.02 21.61 -11.32
CA ASP A 101 -0.01 22.22 -10.49
C ASP A 101 -0.30 21.90 -9.03
N TYR A 102 0.71 22.02 -8.19
CA TYR A 102 0.54 21.91 -6.74
C TYR A 102 1.51 22.83 -6.02
N THR A 103 1.11 23.26 -4.83
CA THR A 103 1.96 24.00 -3.89
C THR A 103 2.13 23.18 -2.62
N HIS A 104 3.37 22.94 -2.21
CA HIS A 104 3.74 22.24 -0.99
C HIS A 104 4.33 23.25 0.00
N LYS A 105 3.58 23.56 1.07
CA LYS A 105 4.05 24.41 2.16
C LYS A 105 4.53 23.55 3.32
N ILE A 106 5.76 23.79 3.77
CA ILE A 106 6.45 23.01 4.80
C ILE A 106 6.92 23.97 5.89
N PHE A 107 6.82 23.57 7.15
CA PHE A 107 7.25 24.36 8.29
C PHE A 107 8.38 23.62 8.99
N ILE A 108 9.58 24.22 8.97
CA ILE A 108 10.78 23.69 9.61
C ILE A 108 11.16 24.67 10.71
N ASN A 109 11.20 24.22 11.97
CA ASN A 109 11.43 25.08 13.13
C ASN A 109 10.47 26.30 13.17
N GLY A 110 9.22 26.09 12.74
CA GLY A 110 8.19 27.14 12.65
C GLY A 110 8.35 28.10 11.46
N ARG A 111 9.41 27.99 10.66
CA ARG A 111 9.62 28.84 9.48
C ARG A 111 8.98 28.20 8.25
N PRO A 112 8.11 28.92 7.50
CA PRO A 112 7.51 28.38 6.29
C PRO A 112 8.52 28.33 5.15
N GLN A 113 8.49 27.23 4.41
CA GLN A 113 9.17 26.98 3.14
C GLN A 113 8.09 26.57 2.13
N GLU A 114 8.29 26.88 0.86
CA GLU A 114 7.31 26.59 -0.19
C GLU A 114 8.01 26.01 -1.41
N ALA A 115 7.50 24.87 -1.88
CA ALA A 115 7.82 24.30 -3.18
C ALA A 115 6.57 24.32 -4.07
N LYS A 116 6.80 24.49 -5.36
CA LYS A 116 5.77 24.36 -6.38
C LYS A 116 6.23 23.32 -7.37
N GLY A 117 5.29 22.56 -7.90
CA GLY A 117 5.57 21.61 -8.96
C GLY A 117 4.34 21.34 -9.81
N GLN A 118 4.55 20.51 -10.81
CA GLN A 118 3.51 20.08 -11.73
C GLN A 118 3.54 18.57 -11.87
N ALA A 119 2.37 17.96 -11.91
CA ALA A 119 2.21 16.55 -12.18
C ALA A 119 1.22 16.31 -13.30
N CYS A 120 1.51 15.33 -14.14
CA CYS A 120 0.65 14.93 -15.25
C CYS A 120 0.27 13.45 -15.14
N LEU A 121 -0.94 13.13 -15.57
CA LEU A 121 -1.48 11.78 -15.63
C LEU A 121 -0.90 11.07 -16.87
N GLU A 122 -0.08 10.06 -16.64
CA GLU A 122 0.52 9.21 -17.66
C GLU A 122 -0.07 7.81 -17.56
N LYS A 123 -0.86 7.39 -18.57
CA LYS A 123 -1.43 6.04 -18.69
C LYS A 123 -2.24 5.51 -17.49
N ASP A 124 -2.63 6.37 -16.54
CA ASP A 124 -3.35 6.13 -15.27
C ASP A 124 -2.52 6.41 -14.00
N ALA A 125 -1.25 6.79 -14.12
CA ALA A 125 -0.41 7.17 -12.99
C ALA A 125 -0.03 8.66 -13.03
N TRP A 126 -0.17 9.36 -11.91
CA TRP A 126 0.32 10.72 -11.79
C TRP A 126 1.84 10.74 -11.63
N ARG A 127 2.53 11.43 -12.53
CA ARG A 127 3.98 11.65 -12.49
C ARG A 127 4.29 13.13 -12.31
N VAL A 128 5.17 13.45 -11.35
CA VAL A 128 5.74 14.80 -11.21
C VAL A 128 6.72 15.07 -12.35
N ILE A 129 6.54 16.18 -13.07
CA ILE A 129 7.34 16.56 -14.24
C ILE A 129 8.16 17.84 -14.04
N ARG A 130 7.84 18.62 -13.01
CA ARG A 130 8.53 19.85 -12.62
C ARG A 130 8.53 19.98 -11.10
#